data_AF-X1ET15-F1
#
_entry.id   AF-X1ET15-F1
#
_cell.length_a   1.000
_cell.length_b   1.000
_cell.length_c   1.000
_cell.angle_alpha   90.00
_cell.angle_beta   90.00
_cell.angle_gamma   90.00
#
_symmetry.space_group_name_H-M   'P 1'
#
loop_
_entity.id
_entity.type
_entity.pdbx_description
1 polymer ?
#
loop_
_entity_poly.entity_id
_entity_poly.type
_entity_poly.pdbx_seq_one_letter_code
_entity_poly.pdbx_strand_id
1 'polypeptide(L)'
;MMELKKVADTFINDLGKKLNIHTVRQYQLHLKRLVDFLGESKDLKKITFKDCKTFLKKLKAKQITQSVINRHSGSVRRFFHWCFL
;
A
#
# COMPACT_ATOMS: atom_id res chain seq x y z
N MET A 1 17.12 8.77 -2.79
CA MET A 1 15.74 8.98 -2.28
C MET A 1 14.92 7.74 -2.65
N MET A 2 14.20 7.13 -1.72
CA MET A 2 13.35 5.95 -2.02
C MET A 2 11.93 6.44 -2.33
N GLU A 3 11.62 6.60 -3.61
CA GLU A 3 10.29 6.99 -4.06
C GLU A 3 9.27 5.88 -3.78
N LEU A 4 8.16 6.23 -3.12
CA LEU A 4 7.11 5.30 -2.72
C LEU A 4 6.66 4.39 -3.88
N LYS A 5 6.45 4.95 -5.08
CA LYS A 5 6.04 4.16 -6.25
C LYS A 5 7.08 3.10 -6.64
N LYS A 6 8.35 3.48 -6.76
CA LYS A 6 9.43 2.54 -7.12
C LYS A 6 9.57 1.41 -6.10
N VAL A 7 9.44 1.74 -4.82
CA VAL A 7 9.50 0.74 -3.74
C VAL A 7 8.28 -0.19 -3.77
N ALA A 8 7.07 0.35 -4.00
CA ALA A 8 5.87 -0.46 -4.14
C ALA A 8 5.96 -1.41 -5.35
N ASP A 9 6.44 -0.94 -6.49
CA ASP A 9 6.62 -1.75 -7.70
C ASP A 9 7.64 -2.89 -7.45
N THR A 10 8.72 -2.60 -6.72
CA THR A 10 9.72 -3.61 -6.33
C THR A 10 9.12 -4.70 -5.44
N PHE A 11 8.36 -4.30 -4.41
CA PHE A 11 7.68 -5.24 -3.52
C PHE A 11 6.70 -6.15 -4.27
N ILE A 12 5.94 -5.59 -5.22
CA ILE A 12 5.01 -6.36 -6.06
C ILE A 12 5.75 -7.39 -6.91
N ASN A 13 6.87 -7.00 -7.53
CA ASN A 13 7.69 -7.92 -8.33
C ASN A 13 8.23 -9.08 -7.48
N ASP A 14 8.66 -8.81 -6.25
CA ASP A 14 9.13 -9.84 -5.32
C ASP A 14 8.01 -10.76 -4.82
N LEU A 15 6.80 -10.21 -4.59
CA LEU A 15 5.62 -11.02 -4.28
C LEU A 15 5.25 -11.93 -5.46
N GLY A 16 5.38 -11.44 -6.70
CA GLY A 16 5.07 -12.19 -7.92
C GLY A 16 5.88 -13.49 -8.07
N LYS A 17 7.06 -13.54 -7.46
CA LYS A 17 7.91 -14.75 -7.44
C LYS A 17 7.45 -15.82 -6.44
N LYS A 18 6.56 -15.47 -5.51
CA LYS A 18 6.22 -16.30 -4.33
C LYS A 18 4.74 -16.62 -4.18
N LEU A 19 3.85 -15.80 -4.75
CA LEU A 19 2.41 -15.89 -4.55
C LEU A 19 1.65 -16.00 -5.87
N ASN A 20 0.41 -16.48 -5.80
CA ASN A 20 -0.46 -16.55 -6.97
C ASN A 20 -0.83 -15.16 -7.51
N ILE A 21 -1.19 -15.12 -8.81
CA ILE A 21 -1.49 -13.88 -9.54
C ILE A 21 -2.66 -13.08 -8.95
N HIS A 22 -3.68 -13.75 -8.40
CA HIS A 22 -4.85 -13.07 -7.83
C HIS A 22 -4.47 -12.33 -6.55
N THR A 23 -3.64 -12.95 -5.71
CA THR A 23 -3.08 -12.30 -4.52
C THR A 23 -2.21 -11.11 -4.91
N VAL A 24 -1.31 -11.27 -5.88
CA VAL A 24 -0.43 -10.19 -6.35
C VAL A 24 -1.26 -9.00 -6.89
N ARG A 25 -2.29 -9.27 -7.69
CA ARG A 25 -3.23 -8.25 -8.20
C ARG A 25 -3.96 -7.49 -7.09
N GLN A 26 -4.34 -8.17 -6.01
CA GLN A 26 -4.96 -7.50 -4.85
C GLN A 26 -3.97 -6.55 -4.18
N TYR A 27 -2.71 -6.97 -3.97
CA TYR A 27 -1.68 -6.08 -3.43
C TYR A 27 -1.40 -4.89 -4.36
N GLN A 28 -1.31 -5.11 -5.67
CA GLN A 28 -1.15 -4.04 -6.65
C GLN A 28 -2.27 -3.00 -6.52
N LEU A 29 -3.52 -3.44 -6.46
CA LEU A 29 -4.67 -2.55 -6.33
C LEU A 29 -4.65 -1.77 -5.01
N HIS A 30 -4.25 -2.41 -3.91
CA HIS A 30 -4.15 -1.77 -2.61
C HIS A 30 -3.03 -0.72 -2.54
N LEU A 31 -1.84 -1.09 -3.03
CA LEU A 31 -0.69 -0.19 -3.03
C LEU A 31 -0.85 0.95 -4.03
N LYS A 32 -1.46 0.71 -5.19
CA LYS A 32 -1.79 1.77 -6.14
C LYS A 32 -2.65 2.86 -5.47
N ARG A 33 -3.69 2.48 -4.72
CA ARG A 33 -4.53 3.48 -4.03
C ARG A 33 -3.76 4.25 -2.96
N LEU A 34 -2.80 3.62 -2.27
CA LEU A 34 -1.93 4.30 -1.31
C LEU A 34 -1.01 5.29 -2.01
N VAL A 35 -0.35 4.86 -3.10
CA VAL A 35 0.54 5.67 -3.93
C VAL A 35 -0.22 6.87 -4.51
N ASP A 36 -1.38 6.64 -5.13
CA ASP A 36 -2.25 7.69 -5.68
C ASP A 36 -2.68 8.70 -4.59
N PHE A 37 -2.83 8.26 -3.34
CA PHE A 37 -3.22 9.12 -2.22
C PHE A 37 -2.04 9.95 -1.67
N LEU A 38 -0.87 9.33 -1.51
CA LEU A 38 0.30 9.95 -0.88
C LEU A 38 1.20 10.71 -1.87
N GLY A 39 1.06 10.43 -3.16
CA GLY A 39 1.92 10.94 -4.23
C GLY A 39 3.03 9.95 -4.57
N GLU A 40 3.27 9.75 -5.87
CA GLU A 40 4.23 8.77 -6.39
C GLU A 40 5.66 9.01 -5.91
N SER A 41 6.06 10.29 -5.90
CA SER A 41 7.40 10.74 -5.53
C SER A 41 7.59 10.97 -4.03
N LYS A 42 6.60 10.62 -3.18
CA LYS A 42 6.74 10.78 -1.73
C LYS A 42 7.87 9.87 -1.25
N ASP A 43 8.81 10.45 -0.50
CA ASP A 43 9.89 9.69 0.12
C ASP A 43 9.30 8.75 1.19
N LEU A 44 9.59 7.46 1.06
CA LEU A 44 9.10 6.41 1.96
C LEU A 44 9.38 6.73 3.44
N LYS A 45 10.57 7.27 3.72
CA LYS A 45 11.00 7.62 5.10
C LYS A 45 10.20 8.76 5.72
N LYS A 46 9.48 9.54 4.90
CA LYS A 46 8.65 10.66 5.35
C LYS A 46 7.17 10.28 5.53
N ILE A 47 6.81 9.01 5.30
CA ILE A 47 5.44 8.55 5.51
C ILE A 47 5.22 8.35 7.01
N THR A 48 4.23 9.06 7.54
CA THR A 48 3.93 9.07 8.98
C THR A 48 2.70 8.22 9.31
N PHE A 49 2.50 7.94 10.60
CA PHE A 49 1.25 7.35 11.08
C PHE A 49 0.02 8.20 10.72
N LYS A 50 0.15 9.53 10.72
CA LYS A 50 -0.92 10.47 10.36
C LYS A 50 -1.35 10.30 8.89
N ASP A 51 -0.40 10.06 7.99
CA ASP A 51 -0.68 9.77 6.58
C ASP A 51 -1.55 8.51 6.44
N CYS A 52 -1.14 7.41 7.10
CA CYS A 52 -1.88 6.16 7.09
C CYS A 52 -3.29 6.31 7.69
N LYS A 53 -3.43 7.02 8.82
CA LYS A 53 -4.73 7.30 9.44
C LYS A 53 -5.64 8.10 8.49
N THR A 54 -5.08 9.07 7.78
CA THR A 54 -5.82 9.91 6.83
C THR A 54 -6.24 9.13 5.59
N PHE A 55 -5.36 8.25 5.07
CA PHE A 55 -5.69 7.32 3.99
C PHE A 55 -6.89 6.43 4.35
N LEU A 56 -6.87 5.80 5.53
CA LEU A 56 -7.97 4.94 5.99
C LEU A 56 -9.29 5.71 6.15
N LYS A 57 -9.25 6.95 6.65
CA LYS A 57 -10.43 7.82 6.71
C LYS A 57 -10.98 8.13 5.31
N LYS A 58 -10.11 8.38 4.32
CA LYS A 58 -10.52 8.62 2.93
C LYS A 58 -11.14 7.37 2.30
N LEU A 59 -10.65 6.17 2.62
CA LEU A 59 -11.28 4.92 2.17
C LEU A 59 -12.69 4.76 2.76
N LYS A 60 -12.88 5.07 4.05
CA LYS A 60 -14.21 5.07 4.69
C LYS A 60 -15.17 6.07 4.03
N ALA A 61 -14.70 7.27 3.71
CA ALA A 61 -15.51 8.29 3.04
C ALA A 61 -15.99 7.88 1.63
N LYS A 62 -15.29 6.97 0.96
CA LYS A 62 -15.67 6.41 -0.36
C LYS A 62 -16.69 5.26 -0.27
N GLN A 63 -17.35 5.07 0.87
CA GLN A 63 -18.30 3.98 1.12
C GLN A 63 -17.73 2.56 0.86
N ILE A 64 -16.41 2.41 1.00
CA ILE A 64 -15.78 1.10 0.91
C ILE A 64 -16.14 0.30 2.17
N THR A 65 -16.52 -0.97 1.99
CA THR A 65 -16.88 -1.84 3.11
C THR A 65 -15.72 -2.02 4.10
N GLN A 66 -16.05 -2.19 5.38
CA GLN A 66 -15.03 -2.38 6.43
C GLN A 66 -14.13 -3.60 6.15
N SER A 67 -14.68 -4.67 5.54
CA SER A 67 -13.90 -5.84 5.11
C SER A 67 -12.83 -5.49 4.08
N VAL A 68 -13.17 -4.68 3.07
CA VAL A 68 -12.20 -4.21 2.07
C VAL A 68 -11.17 -3.29 2.71
N ILE A 69 -11.58 -2.39 3.62
CA ILE A 69 -10.64 -1.51 4.35
C ILE A 69 -9.63 -2.34 5.16
N ASN A 70 -10.08 -3.41 5.83
CA ASN A 70 -9.21 -4.31 6.58
C ASN A 70 -8.20 -5.00 5.65
N ARG A 71 -8.63 -5.43 4.45
CA ARG A 71 -7.73 -5.99 3.44
C ARG A 71 -6.70 -4.98 2.94
N HIS A 72 -7.12 -3.73 2.67
CA HIS A 72 -6.21 -2.63 2.33
C HIS A 72 -5.16 -2.42 3.42
N SER A 73 -5.61 -2.28 4.67
CA SER A 73 -4.74 -2.10 5.83
C SER A 73 -3.74 -3.25 5.99
N GLY A 74 -4.18 -4.50 5.82
CA GLY A 74 -3.32 -5.68 5.86
C GLY A 74 -2.23 -5.65 4.79
N SER A 75 -2.58 -5.34 3.54
CA SER A 75 -1.61 -5.21 2.45
C SER A 75 -0.59 -4.09 2.70
N VAL A 76 -1.05 -2.93 3.17
CA VAL A 76 -0.20 -1.78 3.48
C VAL A 76 0.74 -2.08 4.64
N ARG A 77 0.24 -2.74 5.70
CA ARG A 77 1.06 -3.17 6.83
C ARG A 77 2.16 -4.11 6.39
N ARG A 78 1.84 -5.12 5.56
CA ARG A 78 2.83 -6.08 5.06
C ARG A 78 3.87 -5.42 4.16
N PHE A 79 3.46 -4.46 3.33
CA PHE A 79 4.38 -3.66 2.53
C PHE A 79 5.38 -2.89 3.39
N PHE A 80 4.91 -2.13 4.39
CA PHE A 80 5.81 -1.41 5.29
C PHE A 80 6.70 -2.34 6.11
N HIS A 81 6.16 -3.49 6.55
CA HIS A 81 6.96 -4.51 7.20
C HIS A 81 8.11 -4.99 6.31
N TRP A 82 7.87 -5.26 5.02
CA TRP A 82 8.92 -5.63 4.07
C TRP A 82 9.92 -4.51 3.79
N CYS A 83 9.51 -3.25 3.88
CA CYS A 83 10.40 -2.11 3.64
C CYS A 83 11.41 -1.88 4.79
N PHE A 84 11.06 -2.28 6.01
CA PHE A 84 11.79 -1.92 7.22
C PHE A 84 12.33 -3.13 8.00
N LEU A 85 12.15 -4.34 7.49
CA LEU A 85 12.69 -5.60 8.01
C LEU A 85 13.29 -6.42 6.87
#